data_AF-A0A438DN57-F1
#
_entry.id   AF-A0A438DN57-F1
#
_cell.length_a   1.000
_cell.length_b   1.000
_cell.length_c   1.000
_cell.angle_alpha   90.00
_cell.angle_beta   90.00
_cell.angle_gamma   90.00
#
_symmetry.space_group_name_H-M   'P 1'
#
loop_
_entity.id
_entity.type
_entity.pdbx_description
1 polymer ?
#
loop_
_entity_poly.entity_id
_entity_poly.type
_entity_poly.pdbx_seq_one_letter_code
_entity_poly.pdbx_strand_id
1 'polypeptide(L)'
;MLDTVWQSGVIFFVPLFAYWSSVVDGSSIGDLWTLAVVILVNIHLAMDVIRWTWIVHAAIWGSIVATCICVIIIDAIPSLRGYWAIFHIAKTGSFWLCLLGILVAAVLPRFVVKVLYQYFTPCDVQIAREAEKFGYSRELEGMQIEMNTILEPRQR
;
A
#
# COMPACT_ATOMS: atom_id res chain seq x y z
N MET A 1 -9.79 -2.84 -16.38
CA MET A 1 -11.11 -2.18 -16.53
C MET A 1 -12.11 -2.70 -15.51
N LEU A 2 -12.40 -4.01 -15.44
CA LEU A 2 -13.32 -4.55 -14.42
C LEU A 2 -12.85 -4.30 -12.97
N ASP A 3 -11.55 -4.44 -12.73
CA ASP A 3 -10.90 -4.13 -11.44
C ASP A 3 -11.09 -2.68 -11.00
N THR A 4 -10.97 -1.73 -11.93
CA THR A 4 -11.16 -0.30 -11.68
C THR A 4 -12.63 0.03 -11.37
N VAL A 5 -13.57 -0.65 -12.06
CA VAL A 5 -15.01 -0.54 -11.76
C VAL A 5 -15.32 -1.10 -10.38
N TRP A 6 -14.72 -2.24 -10.01
CA TRP A 6 -14.87 -2.81 -8.68
C TRP A 6 -14.34 -1.89 -7.60
N GLN A 7 -13.11 -1.38 -7.73
CA GLN A 7 -12.52 -0.44 -6.79
C GLN A 7 -13.40 0.80 -6.61
N SER A 8 -13.85 1.41 -7.72
CA SER A 8 -14.72 2.58 -7.65
C SER A 8 -16.04 2.25 -6.95
N GLY A 9 -16.62 1.07 -7.18
CA GLY A 9 -17.81 0.59 -6.48
C GLY A 9 -17.57 0.42 -4.99
N VAL A 10 -16.49 -0.26 -4.58
CA VAL A 10 -16.17 -0.50 -3.16
C VAL A 10 -15.92 0.82 -2.43
N ILE A 11 -15.12 1.71 -3.02
CA ILE A 11 -14.80 3.02 -2.44
C ILE A 11 -16.07 3.87 -2.25
N PHE A 12 -17.06 3.73 -3.14
CA PHE A 12 -18.35 4.42 -3.01
C PHE A 12 -19.27 3.77 -1.97
N PHE A 13 -19.48 2.45 -2.08
CA PHE A 13 -20.48 1.74 -1.29
C PHE A 13 -20.06 1.49 0.16
N VAL A 14 -18.77 1.29 0.45
CA VAL A 14 -18.33 0.94 1.81
C VAL A 14 -18.51 2.09 2.80
N PRO A 15 -18.06 3.34 2.54
CA PRO A 15 -18.36 4.47 3.42
C PRO A 15 -19.86 4.73 3.51
N LEU A 16 -20.58 4.61 2.38
CA LEU A 16 -22.02 4.82 2.33
C LEU A 16 -22.75 3.85 3.25
N PHE A 17 -22.38 2.57 3.24
CA PHE A 17 -22.97 1.54 4.08
C PHE A 17 -22.55 1.68 5.55
N ALA A 18 -21.27 1.97 5.80
CA ALA A 18 -20.74 2.12 7.16
C ALA A 18 -21.33 3.34 7.89
N TYR A 19 -21.59 4.44 7.18
CA TYR A 19 -22.16 5.66 7.75
C TYR A 19 -23.65 5.85 7.46
N TRP A 20 -24.32 4.90 6.79
CA TRP A 20 -25.78 4.92 6.58
C TRP A 20 -26.56 5.05 7.90
N SER A 21 -26.00 4.52 8.99
CA SER A 21 -26.62 4.53 10.32
C SER A 21 -26.12 5.63 11.26
N SER A 22 -25.13 6.46 10.86
CA SER A 22 -24.50 7.47 11.72
C SER A 22 -24.79 8.90 11.24
N VAL A 23 -25.19 9.77 12.16
CA VAL A 23 -25.37 11.23 11.97
C VAL A 23 -24.02 11.95 11.90
N VAL A 24 -23.20 11.59 10.91
CA VAL A 24 -21.87 12.16 10.71
C VAL A 24 -21.91 13.22 9.63
N ASP A 25 -21.23 14.34 9.89
CA ASP A 25 -21.19 15.48 8.99
C ASP A 25 -20.64 15.10 7.61
N GLY A 26 -21.26 15.59 6.54
CA GLY A 26 -20.86 15.27 5.17
C GLY A 26 -19.40 15.62 4.84
N SER A 27 -18.82 16.60 5.54
CA SER A 27 -17.40 16.95 5.40
C SER A 27 -16.49 15.84 5.90
N SER A 28 -16.85 15.21 7.03
CA SER A 28 -16.12 14.10 7.62
C SER A 28 -16.04 12.87 6.70
N ILE A 29 -17.12 12.61 5.97
CA ILE A 29 -17.18 11.53 4.98
C ILE A 29 -16.30 11.87 3.77
N GLY A 30 -16.25 13.13 3.36
CA GLY A 30 -15.38 13.60 2.28
C GLY A 30 -13.89 13.39 2.59
N ASP A 31 -13.48 13.68 3.82
CA ASP A 31 -12.09 13.46 4.27
C ASP A 31 -11.74 11.97 4.32
N LEU A 32 -12.66 11.14 4.83
CA LEU A 32 -12.52 9.69 4.83
C LEU A 32 -12.33 9.16 3.41
N TRP A 33 -13.16 9.61 2.48
CA TRP A 33 -13.07 9.19 1.09
C TRP A 33 -11.74 9.59 0.47
N THR A 34 -11.31 10.83 0.68
CA THR A 34 -10.04 11.35 0.15
C THR A 34 -8.86 10.53 0.66
N LEU A 35 -8.79 10.26 1.97
CA LEU A 35 -7.74 9.42 2.56
C LEU A 35 -7.81 7.98 2.05
N ALA A 36 -9.01 7.40 1.98
CA ALA A 36 -9.20 6.03 1.49
C ALA A 36 -8.69 5.88 0.05
N VAL A 37 -9.05 6.79 -0.86
CA VAL A 37 -8.61 6.75 -2.26
C VAL A 37 -7.09 6.84 -2.37
N VAL A 38 -6.47 7.78 -1.66
CA VAL A 38 -5.02 7.96 -1.76
C VAL A 38 -4.27 6.76 -1.20
N ILE A 39 -4.65 6.25 -0.02
CA ILE A 39 -3.98 5.08 0.57
C ILE A 39 -4.18 3.86 -0.33
N LEU A 40 -5.38 3.68 -0.85
CA LEU A 40 -5.70 2.59 -1.76
C LEU A 40 -4.87 2.66 -3.05
N VAL A 41 -4.78 3.83 -3.69
CA VAL A 41 -3.93 4.02 -4.89
C VAL A 41 -2.46 3.73 -4.57
N ASN A 42 -1.97 4.19 -3.42
CA ASN A 42 -0.60 3.92 -2.97
C ASN A 42 -0.34 2.42 -2.74
N ILE A 43 -1.29 1.69 -2.17
CA ILE A 43 -1.18 0.23 -1.99
C ILE A 43 -1.21 -0.49 -3.35
N HIS A 44 -2.06 -0.04 -4.28
CA HIS A 44 -2.08 -0.62 -5.63
C HIS A 44 -0.75 -0.39 -6.35
N LEU A 45 -0.20 0.81 -6.25
CA LEU A 45 1.14 1.10 -6.76
C LEU A 45 2.19 0.18 -6.10
N ALA A 46 2.13 -0.01 -4.79
CA ALA A 46 3.03 -0.89 -4.06
C ALA A 46 2.91 -2.36 -4.51
N MET A 47 1.70 -2.85 -4.80
CA MET A 47 1.47 -4.21 -5.29
C MET A 47 1.94 -4.43 -6.73
N ASP A 48 1.92 -3.39 -7.57
CA ASP A 48 2.36 -3.45 -8.96
C ASP A 48 3.89 -3.27 -9.08
N VAL A 49 4.57 -2.77 -8.04
CA VAL A 49 6.03 -2.66 -7.99
C VAL A 49 6.68 -4.03 -7.86
N ILE A 50 7.42 -4.41 -8.90
CA ILE A 50 8.12 -5.70 -8.96
C ILE A 50 9.45 -5.64 -8.19
N ARG A 51 10.15 -4.50 -8.15
CA ARG A 51 11.43 -4.32 -7.44
C ARG A 51 11.31 -3.21 -6.41
N TRP A 52 11.33 -3.60 -5.13
CA TRP A 52 11.25 -2.65 -4.03
C TRP A 52 12.57 -1.90 -3.88
N THR A 53 12.63 -0.66 -4.35
CA THR A 53 13.77 0.23 -4.13
C THR A 53 13.44 1.23 -3.02
N TRP A 54 14.47 1.74 -2.35
CA TRP A 54 14.33 2.80 -1.33
C TRP A 54 13.59 4.03 -1.87
N ILE A 55 13.79 4.37 -3.14
CA ILE A 55 13.13 5.50 -3.81
C ILE A 55 11.62 5.28 -3.88
N VAL A 56 11.16 4.07 -4.26
CA VAL A 56 9.73 3.76 -4.34
C VAL A 56 9.11 3.80 -2.94
N HIS A 57 9.82 3.29 -1.93
CA HIS A 57 9.35 3.36 -0.56
C HIS A 57 9.18 4.81 -0.09
N ALA A 58 10.19 5.65 -0.31
CA ALA A 58 10.14 7.07 0.03
C ALA A 58 9.02 7.80 -0.73
N ALA A 59 8.78 7.46 -1.99
CA ALA A 59 7.70 8.05 -2.78
C ALA A 59 6.32 7.70 -2.24
N ILE A 60 6.08 6.44 -1.85
CA ILE A 60 4.80 5.99 -1.29
C ILE A 60 4.54 6.68 0.06
N TRP A 61 5.50 6.65 0.98
CA TRP A 61 5.34 7.34 2.27
C TRP A 61 5.22 8.84 2.10
N GLY A 62 6.01 9.43 1.20
CA GLY A 62 5.93 10.85 0.87
C GLY A 62 4.56 11.25 0.35
N SER A 63 3.94 10.43 -0.50
CA SER A 63 2.58 10.66 -1.01
C SER A 63 1.52 10.62 0.09
N ILE A 64 1.62 9.64 0.99
CA ILE A 64 0.68 9.50 2.12
C ILE A 64 0.82 10.72 3.05
N VAL A 65 2.06 11.08 3.43
CA VAL A 65 2.33 12.21 4.31
C VAL A 65 1.87 13.53 3.67
N ALA A 66 2.20 13.75 2.40
CA ALA A 66 1.77 14.95 1.66
C ALA A 66 0.25 15.08 1.64
N THR A 67 -0.47 13.98 1.42
CA THR A 67 -1.93 13.98 1.42
C THR A 67 -2.50 14.27 2.80
N CYS A 68 -1.96 13.67 3.85
CA CYS A 68 -2.37 14.00 5.22
C CYS A 68 -2.18 15.49 5.52
N ILE A 69 -1.05 16.07 5.11
CA ILE A 69 -0.79 17.51 5.26
C ILE A 69 -1.82 18.33 4.49
N CYS A 70 -2.11 17.98 3.23
CA CYS A 70 -3.11 18.68 2.42
C CYS A 70 -4.50 18.64 3.07
N VAL A 71 -4.94 17.48 3.55
CA VAL A 71 -6.24 17.33 4.24
C VAL A 71 -6.28 18.17 5.51
N ILE A 72 -5.23 18.14 6.34
CA ILE A 72 -5.13 18.96 7.56
C ILE A 72 -5.18 20.46 7.23
N ILE A 73 -4.50 20.90 6.17
CA ILE A 73 -4.51 22.30 5.75
C ILE A 73 -5.92 22.72 5.31
N ILE A 74 -6.59 21.90 4.50
CA ILE A 74 -7.97 22.17 4.04
C ILE A 74 -8.92 22.26 5.24
N ASP A 75 -8.79 21.32 6.18
CA ASP A 75 -9.65 21.24 7.36
C ASP A 75 -9.35 22.31 8.43
N ALA A 76 -8.19 22.95 8.35
CA ALA A 76 -7.81 24.10 9.16
C ALA A 76 -8.38 25.42 8.64
N ILE A 77 -8.99 25.45 7.45
CA ILE A 77 -9.57 26.66 6.85
C ILE A 77 -10.96 26.92 7.48
N PRO A 78 -11.14 28.02 8.25
CA PRO A 78 -12.38 28.27 8.99
C PRO A 78 -13.60 28.59 8.11
N SER A 79 -13.39 28.90 6.82
CA SER A 79 -14.47 29.23 5.88
C SER A 79 -15.19 27.99 5.34
N LEU A 80 -14.63 26.78 5.55
CA LEU A 80 -15.23 25.53 5.11
C LEU A 80 -16.04 24.90 6.25
N ARG A 81 -17.18 24.28 5.90
CA ARG A 81 -18.04 23.54 6.85
C ARG A 81 -17.33 22.39 7.56
N GLY A 82 -16.17 21.97 7.05
CA GLY A 82 -15.34 20.90 7.60
C GLY A 82 -14.49 21.30 8.79
N TYR A 83 -14.39 22.58 9.16
CA TYR A 83 -13.42 23.03 10.17
C TYR A 83 -13.32 22.08 11.38
N TRP A 84 -12.13 21.48 11.56
CA TRP A 84 -11.80 20.53 12.62
C TRP A 84 -12.40 19.10 12.54
N ALA A 85 -13.06 18.74 11.45
CA ALA A 85 -13.65 17.43 11.21
C ALA A 85 -12.61 16.31 11.31
N ILE A 86 -11.45 16.43 10.64
CA ILE A 86 -10.44 15.38 10.59
C ILE A 86 -9.94 15.00 11.98
N PHE A 87 -9.77 15.98 12.88
CA PHE A 87 -9.30 15.76 14.25
C PHE A 87 -10.34 15.06 15.11
N HIS A 88 -11.63 15.32 14.88
CA HIS A 88 -12.71 14.68 15.60
C HIS A 88 -12.87 13.22 15.18
N ILE A 89 -12.79 12.96 13.87
CA ILE A 89 -13.01 11.63 13.31
C ILE A 89 -11.79 10.74 13.51
N ALA A 90 -10.56 11.29 13.40
CA ALA A 90 -9.33 10.52 13.61
C ALA A 90 -9.20 9.93 15.03
N LYS A 91 -9.88 10.52 16.02
CA LYS A 91 -10.00 9.98 17.38
C LYS A 91 -10.96 8.80 17.49
N THR A 92 -11.81 8.59 16.50
CA THR A 92 -12.86 7.58 16.53
C THR A 92 -12.36 6.29 15.88
N GLY A 93 -12.42 5.17 16.61
CA GLY A 93 -11.94 3.87 16.09
C GLY A 93 -12.73 3.34 14.89
N SER A 94 -14.01 3.71 14.76
CA SER A 94 -14.86 3.31 13.62
C SER A 94 -14.34 3.85 12.29
N PHE A 95 -13.71 5.04 12.28
CA PHE A 95 -13.07 5.61 11.11
C PHE A 95 -11.96 4.71 10.58
N TRP A 96 -11.05 4.29 11.47
CA TRP A 96 -9.93 3.41 11.12
C TRP A 96 -10.40 2.03 10.67
N LEU A 97 -11.43 1.48 11.31
CA LEU A 97 -12.03 0.21 10.89
C LEU A 97 -12.70 0.33 9.52
N CYS A 98 -13.41 1.42 9.25
CA CYS A 98 -14.01 1.66 7.93
C CYS A 98 -12.93 1.83 6.87
N LEU A 99 -11.90 2.64 7.14
CA LEU A 99 -10.76 2.84 6.25
C LEU A 99 -10.05 1.52 5.91
N LEU A 100 -9.78 0.70 6.94
CA LEU A 100 -9.18 -0.62 6.78
C LEU A 100 -10.11 -1.57 5.98
N GLY A 101 -11.41 -1.53 6.26
CA GLY A 101 -12.42 -2.30 5.52
C GLY A 101 -12.44 -1.96 4.03
N ILE A 102 -12.36 -0.67 3.68
CA ILE A 102 -12.27 -0.20 2.28
C ILE A 102 -10.99 -0.76 1.62
N LEU A 103 -9.85 -0.61 2.30
CA LEU A 103 -8.56 -1.11 1.82
C LEU A 103 -8.62 -2.61 1.52
N VAL A 104 -9.08 -3.39 2.50
CA VAL A 104 -9.16 -4.85 2.37
C VAL A 104 -10.10 -5.21 1.24
N ALA A 105 -11.34 -4.70 1.23
CA ALA A 105 -12.35 -5.05 0.23
C ALA A 105 -11.94 -4.66 -1.20
N ALA A 106 -11.23 -3.55 -1.38
CA ALA A 106 -10.80 -3.10 -2.70
C ALA A 106 -9.57 -3.86 -3.22
N VAL A 107 -8.65 -4.23 -2.33
CA VAL A 107 -7.44 -5.00 -2.69
C VAL A 107 -7.73 -6.49 -2.86
N LEU A 108 -8.72 -7.02 -2.14
CA LEU A 108 -9.08 -8.44 -2.09
C LEU A 108 -9.20 -9.11 -3.47
N PRO A 109 -10.01 -8.63 -4.42
CA PRO A 109 -10.19 -9.33 -5.70
C PRO A 109 -8.89 -9.42 -6.49
N ARG A 110 -8.08 -8.35 -6.49
CA ARG A 110 -6.81 -8.32 -7.21
C ARG A 110 -5.80 -9.26 -6.56
N PHE A 111 -5.75 -9.26 -5.23
CA PHE A 111 -4.91 -10.16 -4.47
C PHE A 111 -5.29 -11.63 -4.73
N VAL A 112 -6.58 -11.96 -4.65
CA VAL A 112 -7.10 -13.31 -4.90
C VAL A 112 -6.81 -13.75 -6.34
N VAL A 113 -7.06 -12.90 -7.34
CA VAL A 113 -6.77 -13.23 -8.75
C VAL A 113 -5.27 -13.42 -8.97
N LYS A 114 -4.42 -12.57 -8.39
CA LYS A 114 -2.96 -12.66 -8.54
C LYS A 114 -2.41 -13.94 -7.88
N VAL A 115 -2.88 -14.25 -6.67
CA VAL A 115 -2.50 -15.48 -5.95
C VAL A 115 -2.99 -16.72 -6.69
N LEU A 116 -4.25 -16.74 -7.14
CA LEU A 116 -4.79 -17.85 -7.94
C LEU A 116 -4.01 -18.02 -9.24
N TYR A 117 -3.74 -16.94 -9.97
CA TYR A 117 -3.00 -17.02 -11.22
C TYR A 117 -1.58 -17.55 -11.01
N GLN A 118 -0.90 -17.10 -9.95
CA GLN A 118 0.44 -17.56 -9.60
C GLN A 118 0.45 -19.02 -9.10
N TYR A 119 -0.63 -19.47 -8.45
CA TYR A 119 -0.79 -20.84 -7.97
C TYR A 119 -1.12 -21.82 -9.11
N PHE A 120 -1.98 -21.43 -10.05
CA PHE A 120 -2.39 -22.25 -11.19
C PHE A 120 -1.40 -22.18 -12.37
N THR A 121 -0.64 -21.09 -12.49
CA THR A 121 0.36 -20.88 -13.53
C THR A 121 1.66 -20.45 -12.85
N PRO A 122 2.59 -21.38 -12.54
CA PRO A 122 3.91 -20.98 -12.09
C PRO A 122 4.55 -20.17 -13.23
N CYS A 123 4.55 -18.85 -13.10
CA CYS A 123 5.08 -17.98 -14.14
C CYS A 123 6.60 -18.13 -14.15
N ASP A 124 7.19 -18.52 -15.28
CA ASP A 124 8.64 -18.70 -15.46
C ASP A 124 9.48 -17.49 -15.00
N VAL A 125 8.87 -16.29 -14.95
CA VAL A 125 9.47 -15.07 -14.38
C VAL A 125 9.80 -15.20 -12.89
N GLN A 126 9.01 -15.91 -12.08
CA GLN A 126 9.34 -16.12 -10.67
C GLN A 126 10.47 -17.13 -10.50
N ILE A 127 10.49 -18.21 -11.30
CA ILE A 127 11.57 -19.20 -11.32
C ILE A 127 12.87 -18.57 -11.82
N ALA A 128 12.84 -17.76 -12.88
CA ALA A 128 14.02 -17.05 -13.37
C ALA A 128 14.57 -16.04 -12.34
N ARG A 129 13.68 -15.39 -11.58
CA ARG A 129 14.05 -14.40 -10.58
C ARG A 129 14.53 -15.01 -9.27
N GLU A 130 13.98 -16.15 -8.88
CA GLU A 130 14.53 -16.98 -7.80
C GLU A 130 15.89 -17.56 -8.22
N ALA A 131 16.03 -18.03 -9.47
CA ALA A 131 17.30 -18.51 -10.01
C ALA A 131 18.39 -17.42 -10.04
N GLU A 132 18.06 -16.18 -10.42
CA GLU A 132 19.02 -15.05 -10.37
C GLU A 132 19.44 -14.72 -8.94
N LYS A 133 18.50 -14.73 -7.99
CA LYS A 133 18.77 -14.41 -6.58
C LYS A 133 19.64 -15.49 -5.92
N PHE A 134 19.39 -16.77 -6.24
CA PHE A 134 20.22 -17.89 -5.79
C PHE A 134 21.59 -17.93 -6.49
N GLY A 135 21.67 -17.54 -7.77
CA GLY A 135 22.91 -17.43 -8.52
C GLY A 135 23.86 -16.37 -7.93
N TYR A 136 23.35 -15.17 -7.66
CA TYR A 136 24.13 -14.09 -7.06
C TYR A 136 24.64 -14.43 -5.65
N SER A 137 23.81 -15.07 -4.81
CA SER A 137 24.25 -15.53 -3.49
C SER A 137 25.37 -16.56 -3.56
N ARG A 138 25.31 -17.53 -4.49
CA ARG A 138 26.39 -18.52 -4.68
C ARG A 138 27.68 -17.88 -5.16
N GLU A 139 27.60 -16.88 -6.02
CA GLU A 139 28.78 -16.18 -6.55
C GLU A 139 29.46 -15.32 -5.47
N LEU A 140 28.67 -14.65 -4.63
CA LEU A 140 29.15 -13.89 -3.48
C LEU A 140 29.80 -14.80 -2.42
N GLU A 141 29.18 -15.95 -2.14
CA GLU A 141 29.70 -16.96 -1.21
C GLU A 141 31.00 -17.59 -1.77
N GLY A 142 31.05 -17.87 -3.07
CA GLY A 142 32.25 -18.34 -3.76
C GLY A 142 33.41 -17.34 -3.69
N MET A 143 33.15 -16.06 -3.98
CA MET A 143 34.16 -15.00 -3.84
C MET A 143 34.64 -14.84 -2.39
N GLN A 144 33.75 -14.98 -1.41
CA GLN A 144 34.11 -14.90 0.01
C GLN A 144 34.97 -16.09 0.46
N ILE A 145 34.69 -17.30 -0.03
CA ILE A 145 35.50 -18.49 0.22
C ILE A 145 36.88 -18.35 -0.43
N GLU A 146 36.95 -17.87 -1.67
CA GLU A 146 38.22 -17.67 -2.39
C GLU A 146 39.07 -16.61 -1.68
N MET A 147 38.48 -15.49 -1.25
CA MET A 147 39.18 -14.42 -0.54
C MET A 147 39.70 -14.86 0.84
N ASN A 148 38.95 -15.70 1.57
CA ASN A 148 39.42 -16.33 2.81
C ASN A 148 40.57 -17.31 2.56
N THR A 149 40.47 -18.11 1.49
CA THR A 149 41.51 -19.08 1.11
C THR A 149 42.80 -18.38 0.69
N ILE A 150 42.73 -17.16 0.15
CA ILE A 150 43.89 -16.31 -0.19
C ILE A 150 44.46 -15.57 1.04
N LEU A 151 43.67 -15.37 2.11
CA LEU A 151 44.16 -14.82 3.38
C LEU A 151 44.82 -15.87 4.29
N GLU A 152 44.32 -17.11 4.30
CA GLU A 152 44.87 -18.24 5.05
C GLU A 152 46.21 -18.87 4.58
N PRO A 153 46.83 -18.58 3.41
CA PRO A 153 48.16 -19.11 3.08
C PRO A 153 49.29 -18.51 3.92
N ARG A 154 48.99 -17.47 4.73
CA ARG A 154 49.98 -16.70 5.50
C ARG A 154 49.91 -16.96 7.02
N GLN A 155 49.46 -18.14 7.45
CA GLN A 155 49.43 -18.53 8.88
C GLN A 155 50.02 -19.92 9.16
N ARG A 156 50.85 -20.48 8.28
CA ARG A 156 51.72 -21.62 8.59
C ARG A 156 53.19 -21.26 8.45
#